data_AF-A0ABD4KWJ1-F1
#
_entry.id   AF-A0ABD4KWJ1-F1
#
_cell.length_a   1.000
_cell.length_b   1.000
_cell.length_c   1.000
_cell.angle_alpha   90.00
_cell.angle_beta   90.00
_cell.angle_gamma   90.00
#
_symmetry.space_group_name_H-M   'P 1'
#
loop_
_entity.id
_entity.type
_entity.pdbx_description
1 polymer ?
#
loop_
_entity_poly.entity_id
_entity_poly.type
_entity_poly.pdbx_seq_one_letter_code
_entity_poly.pdbx_strand_id
1 'polypeptide(L)'
;IKFGLNCQDIMIDGHSGIIIVPPRMGLVNTSIVSARAIDLFEPKIICMSGICAGIEGKANIYDIVIPSQCDQHDAGKWSSEGFVPESYSIPLIHDTEVAINRIVKEKSFIDEISCDVLLQGSEMIDDSSSLDVKIYTATTSSGSSVIADETMLDHVTAQHRKKTAFEMESYAL
;
A
#
# COMPACT_ATOMS: atom_id res chain seq x y z
N ILE A 1 -14.33 -10.81 -17.13
CA ILE A 1 -13.70 -9.75 -17.98
C ILE A 1 -14.78 -8.75 -18.35
N LYS A 2 -14.59 -7.46 -18.03
CA LYS A 2 -15.49 -6.34 -18.42
C LYS A 2 -14.64 -5.25 -19.06
N PHE A 3 -15.01 -4.75 -20.24
CA PHE A 3 -14.26 -3.69 -20.95
C PHE A 3 -12.76 -3.98 -21.15
N GLY A 4 -12.37 -5.25 -21.22
CA GLY A 4 -10.96 -5.68 -21.30
C GLY A 4 -10.21 -5.71 -19.96
N LEU A 5 -10.87 -5.39 -18.85
CA LEU A 5 -10.33 -5.50 -17.49
C LEU A 5 -10.71 -6.85 -16.85
N ASN A 6 -9.79 -7.40 -16.05
CA ASN A 6 -10.08 -8.55 -15.21
C ASN A 6 -10.82 -8.09 -13.95
N CYS A 7 -12.13 -8.35 -13.92
CA CYS A 7 -13.02 -7.81 -12.91
C CYS A 7 -13.88 -8.88 -12.25
N GLN A 8 -14.17 -8.66 -10.97
CA GLN A 8 -15.16 -9.40 -10.18
C GLN A 8 -16.09 -8.41 -9.47
N ASP A 9 -17.40 -8.55 -9.67
CA ASP A 9 -18.37 -7.75 -8.93
C ASP A 9 -18.42 -8.20 -7.46
N ILE A 10 -18.59 -7.23 -6.57
CA ILE A 10 -18.74 -7.46 -5.13
C ILE A 10 -19.87 -6.61 -4.57
N MET A 11 -20.37 -7.00 -3.40
CA MET A 11 -21.31 -6.21 -2.62
C MET A 11 -20.86 -6.23 -1.16
N ILE A 12 -20.67 -5.06 -0.57
CA ILE A 12 -20.27 -4.88 0.83
C ILE A 12 -21.31 -3.97 1.48
N ASP A 13 -22.02 -4.45 2.50
CA ASP A 13 -23.05 -3.70 3.22
C ASP A 13 -24.03 -2.94 2.33
N GLY A 14 -24.53 -3.61 1.28
CA GLY A 14 -25.47 -3.04 0.31
C GLY A 14 -24.86 -2.07 -0.72
N HIS A 15 -23.54 -1.85 -0.68
CA HIS A 15 -22.82 -1.06 -1.67
C HIS A 15 -22.24 -1.98 -2.74
N SER A 16 -22.53 -1.68 -4.01
CA SER A 16 -21.91 -2.37 -5.14
C SER A 16 -20.47 -1.90 -5.32
N GLY A 17 -19.56 -2.85 -5.54
CA GLY A 17 -18.18 -2.57 -5.90
C GLY A 17 -17.70 -3.51 -7.00
N ILE A 18 -16.47 -3.25 -7.45
CA ILE A 18 -15.79 -4.08 -8.43
C ILE A 18 -14.33 -4.25 -8.01
N ILE A 19 -13.88 -5.48 -7.93
CA ILE A 19 -12.45 -5.81 -7.76
C ILE A 19 -11.85 -5.87 -9.14
N ILE A 20 -10.74 -5.15 -9.34
CA ILE A 20 -9.98 -5.15 -10.59
C ILE A 20 -8.59 -5.67 -10.31
N VAL A 21 -8.14 -6.66 -11.09
CA VAL A 21 -6.77 -7.17 -11.02
C VAL A 21 -5.96 -6.54 -12.15
N PRO A 22 -4.98 -5.66 -11.84
CA PRO A 22 -4.09 -5.11 -12.86
C PRO A 22 -3.31 -6.22 -13.58
N PRO A 23 -3.00 -6.05 -14.87
CA PRO A 23 -2.28 -7.07 -15.63
C PRO A 23 -0.82 -7.23 -15.18
N ARG A 24 -0.24 -6.20 -14.55
CA ARG A 24 1.13 -6.18 -14.00
C ARG A 24 1.21 -5.20 -12.83
N MET A 25 2.19 -5.42 -11.97
CA MET A 25 2.64 -4.48 -10.93
C MET A 25 3.27 -3.22 -11.52
N GLY A 26 3.39 -2.17 -10.69
CA GLY A 26 4.08 -0.93 -11.02
C GLY A 26 3.16 0.26 -11.35
N LEU A 27 3.66 1.45 -11.04
CA LEU A 27 3.01 2.77 -11.16
C LEU A 27 2.25 2.97 -12.48
N VAL A 28 2.85 2.60 -13.62
CA VAL A 28 2.24 2.80 -14.94
C VAL A 28 0.99 1.92 -15.12
N ASN A 29 1.01 0.66 -14.67
CA ASN A 29 -0.17 -0.19 -14.81
C ASN A 29 -1.28 0.25 -13.85
N THR A 30 -0.91 0.61 -12.62
CA THR A 30 -1.88 1.12 -11.62
C THR A 30 -2.58 2.37 -12.14
N SER A 31 -1.84 3.38 -12.60
CA SER A 31 -2.45 4.61 -13.14
C SER A 31 -3.37 4.37 -14.33
N ILE A 32 -2.98 3.51 -15.29
CA ILE A 32 -3.83 3.18 -16.45
C ILE A 32 -5.11 2.46 -16.01
N VAL A 33 -4.99 1.50 -15.09
CA VAL A 33 -6.13 0.72 -14.59
C VAL A 33 -7.06 1.60 -13.75
N SER A 34 -6.51 2.42 -12.84
CA SER A 34 -7.26 3.41 -12.05
C SER A 34 -8.03 4.38 -12.93
N ALA A 35 -7.35 5.03 -13.89
CA ALA A 35 -7.98 5.99 -14.78
C ALA A 35 -9.11 5.35 -15.59
N ARG A 36 -8.88 4.15 -16.16
CA ARG A 36 -9.94 3.41 -16.85
C ARG A 36 -11.09 3.01 -15.93
N ALA A 37 -10.80 2.61 -14.69
CA ALA A 37 -11.83 2.24 -13.72
C ALA A 37 -12.69 3.46 -13.35
N ILE A 38 -12.06 4.62 -13.19
CA ILE A 38 -12.75 5.89 -12.93
C ILE A 38 -13.67 6.23 -14.10
N ASP A 39 -13.17 6.20 -15.33
CA ASP A 39 -13.94 6.54 -16.53
C ASP A 39 -15.10 5.57 -16.81
N LEU A 40 -14.92 4.27 -16.51
CA LEU A 40 -15.89 3.23 -16.85
C LEU A 40 -16.96 3.01 -15.77
N PHE A 41 -16.60 3.18 -14.51
CA PHE A 41 -17.44 2.79 -13.37
C PHE A 41 -17.84 3.97 -12.47
N GLU A 42 -17.25 5.15 -12.67
CA GLU A 42 -17.51 6.36 -11.88
C GLU A 42 -17.58 6.07 -10.36
N PRO A 43 -16.57 5.38 -9.79
CA PRO A 43 -16.62 4.95 -8.41
C PRO A 43 -16.53 6.15 -7.47
N LYS A 44 -17.21 6.05 -6.32
CA LYS A 44 -17.08 7.04 -5.24
C LYS A 44 -15.76 6.93 -4.50
N ILE A 45 -15.19 5.72 -4.47
CA ILE A 45 -13.96 5.38 -3.75
C ILE A 45 -13.16 4.41 -4.62
N ILE A 46 -11.86 4.67 -4.75
CA ILE A 46 -10.88 3.71 -5.23
C ILE A 46 -9.94 3.40 -4.07
N CYS A 47 -9.67 2.11 -3.86
CA CYS A 47 -8.73 1.64 -2.87
C CYS A 47 -8.00 0.42 -3.41
N MET A 48 -6.83 0.17 -2.85
CA MET A 48 -5.99 -0.96 -3.19
C MET A 48 -5.52 -1.64 -1.92
N SER A 49 -5.52 -2.96 -1.94
CA SER A 49 -4.87 -3.79 -0.94
C SER A 49 -3.74 -4.56 -1.61
N GLY A 50 -2.61 -4.69 -0.93
CA GLY A 50 -1.45 -5.41 -1.43
C GLY A 50 -0.47 -5.68 -0.29
N ILE A 51 0.65 -6.29 -0.64
CA ILE A 51 1.78 -6.46 0.26
C ILE A 51 2.78 -5.32 0.06
N CYS A 52 3.49 -4.95 1.12
CA CYS A 52 4.56 -3.97 1.05
C CYS A 52 5.76 -4.46 1.85
N ALA A 53 6.94 -3.92 1.52
CA ALA A 53 8.14 -4.15 2.31
C ALA A 53 8.16 -3.16 3.49
N GLY A 54 8.21 -3.70 4.70
CA GLY A 54 8.43 -2.92 5.92
C GLY A 54 9.90 -2.53 6.08
N ILE A 55 10.15 -1.33 6.60
CA ILE A 55 11.51 -0.91 6.99
C ILE A 55 11.81 -1.44 8.39
N GLU A 56 12.97 -2.08 8.55
CA GLU A 56 13.41 -2.64 9.82
C GLU A 56 13.38 -1.58 10.95
N GLY A 57 12.87 -1.99 12.11
CA GLY A 57 12.67 -1.11 13.27
C GLY A 57 11.50 -0.13 13.16
N LYS A 58 10.73 -0.15 12.05
CA LYS A 58 9.55 0.71 11.85
C LYS A 58 8.26 -0.06 11.57
N ALA A 59 8.35 -1.19 10.88
CA ALA A 59 7.23 -2.08 10.61
C ALA A 59 7.64 -3.53 10.91
N ASN A 60 6.68 -4.34 11.35
CA ASN A 60 6.84 -5.77 11.54
C ASN A 60 6.10 -6.54 10.44
N ILE A 61 6.45 -7.81 10.25
CA ILE A 61 5.64 -8.70 9.41
C ILE A 61 4.22 -8.73 9.97
N TYR A 62 3.23 -8.70 9.07
CA TYR A 62 1.79 -8.62 9.34
C TYR A 62 1.23 -7.26 9.81
N ASP A 63 2.06 -6.24 10.02
CA ASP A 63 1.54 -4.89 10.19
C ASP A 63 0.76 -4.46 8.93
N ILE A 64 -0.43 -3.87 9.11
CA ILE A 64 -1.21 -3.24 8.05
C ILE A 64 -0.91 -1.74 8.06
N VAL A 65 -0.16 -1.31 7.06
CA VAL A 65 0.23 0.10 6.91
C VAL A 65 -0.69 0.80 5.92
N ILE A 66 -1.35 1.86 6.37
CA ILE A 66 -2.18 2.72 5.53
C ILE A 66 -1.39 3.99 5.20
N PRO A 67 -1.15 4.34 3.93
CA PRO A 67 -0.43 5.58 3.61
C PRO A 67 -1.17 6.82 4.11
N SER A 68 -0.59 7.57 5.06
CA SER A 68 -1.01 8.96 5.33
C SER A 68 -0.44 9.93 4.31
N GLN A 69 0.68 9.54 3.69
CA GLN A 69 1.30 10.18 2.54
C GLN A 69 2.08 9.11 1.80
N CYS A 70 2.11 9.20 0.47
CA CYS A 70 2.93 8.36 -0.38
C CYS A 70 3.91 9.19 -1.21
N ASP A 71 5.19 8.86 -1.15
CA ASP A 71 6.24 9.48 -1.97
C ASP A 71 6.56 8.64 -3.20
N GLN A 72 6.97 9.27 -4.30
CA GLN A 72 7.59 8.53 -5.42
C GLN A 72 9.11 8.47 -5.23
N HIS A 73 9.64 7.32 -4.81
CA HIS A 73 11.06 7.23 -4.43
C HIS A 73 12.03 7.05 -5.60
N ASP A 74 11.51 6.74 -6.80
CA ASP A 74 12.29 6.57 -8.03
C ASP A 74 12.22 7.79 -8.96
N ALA A 75 11.57 8.88 -8.54
CA ALA A 75 11.56 10.15 -9.25
C ALA A 75 12.85 10.93 -8.97
N GLY A 76 13.50 11.41 -10.02
CA GLY A 76 14.74 12.16 -9.90
C GLY A 76 15.58 12.14 -11.16
N LYS A 77 16.86 12.49 -11.00
CA LYS A 77 17.83 12.63 -12.09
C LYS A 77 19.06 11.78 -11.82
N TRP A 78 19.53 11.06 -12.83
CA TRP A 78 20.86 10.47 -12.81
C TRP A 78 21.92 11.49 -13.23
N SER A 79 22.92 11.73 -12.37
CA SER A 79 24.12 12.50 -12.67
C SER A 79 25.37 11.61 -12.71
N SER A 80 26.54 12.19 -12.98
CA SER A 80 27.83 11.50 -12.89
C SER A 80 28.15 10.98 -11.49
N GLU A 81 27.52 11.55 -10.47
CA GLU A 81 27.72 11.24 -9.05
C GLU A 81 26.67 10.25 -8.51
N GLY A 82 25.68 9.85 -9.33
CA GLY A 82 24.63 8.91 -8.96
C GLY A 82 23.22 9.47 -9.11
N PHE A 83 22.25 8.80 -8.47
CA PHE A 83 20.85 9.23 -8.49
C PHE A 83 20.61 10.38 -7.51
N VAL A 84 20.06 11.47 -8.02
CA VAL A 84 19.62 12.64 -7.26
C VAL A 84 18.09 12.61 -7.19
N PRO A 85 17.50 12.28 -6.04
CA PRO A 85 16.06 12.15 -5.90
C PRO A 85 15.35 13.50 -6.00
N GLU A 86 14.14 13.48 -6.54
CA GLU A 86 13.21 14.60 -6.52
C GLU A 86 11.96 14.21 -5.73
N SER A 87 11.63 15.00 -4.71
CA SER A 87 10.57 14.65 -3.78
C SER A 87 9.20 15.03 -4.33
N TYR A 88 8.45 14.02 -4.76
CA TYR A 88 7.02 14.14 -5.02
C TYR A 88 6.24 13.32 -4.00
N SER A 89 5.22 13.94 -3.42
CA SER A 89 4.44 13.36 -2.32
C SER A 89 2.97 13.68 -2.49
N ILE A 90 2.12 12.67 -2.29
CA ILE A 90 0.67 12.82 -2.31
C ILE A 90 0.14 12.47 -0.91
N PRO A 91 -0.43 13.44 -0.17
CA PRO A 91 -1.02 13.18 1.13
C PRO A 91 -2.40 12.52 1.00
N LEU A 92 -2.77 11.73 2.00
CA LEU A 92 -4.14 11.28 2.17
C LEU A 92 -5.03 12.50 2.51
N ILE A 93 -6.27 12.48 2.03
CA ILE A 93 -7.25 13.52 2.37
C ILE A 93 -7.47 13.53 3.89
N HIS A 94 -7.37 14.71 4.51
CA HIS A 94 -7.35 14.85 5.97
C HIS A 94 -8.57 14.21 6.67
N ASP A 95 -9.78 14.45 6.16
CA ASP A 95 -11.00 13.89 6.75
C ASP A 95 -11.00 12.36 6.71
N THR A 96 -10.49 11.78 5.62
CA THR A 96 -10.31 10.33 5.48
C THR A 96 -9.27 9.81 6.47
N GLU A 97 -8.14 10.50 6.61
CA GLU A 97 -7.09 10.14 7.58
C GLU A 97 -7.63 10.16 9.02
N VAL A 98 -8.42 11.17 9.39
CA VAL A 98 -9.05 11.27 10.72
C VAL A 98 -10.03 10.12 10.94
N ALA A 99 -10.86 9.79 9.95
CA ALA A 99 -11.81 8.68 10.03
C ALA A 99 -11.09 7.33 10.21
N ILE A 100 -10.06 7.07 9.39
CA ILE A 100 -9.23 5.86 9.49
C ILE A 100 -8.58 5.77 10.87
N ASN A 101 -7.94 6.85 11.33
CA ASN A 101 -7.27 6.88 12.63
C ASN A 101 -8.22 6.65 13.82
N ARG A 102 -9.51 6.94 13.66
CA ARG A 102 -10.53 6.58 14.66
C ARG A 102 -10.83 5.09 14.60
N ILE A 103 -11.14 4.56 13.42
CA ILE A 103 -11.52 3.14 13.21
C ILE A 103 -10.41 2.20 13.68
N VAL A 104 -9.15 2.47 13.30
CA VAL A 104 -8.02 1.57 13.64
C VAL A 104 -7.66 1.58 15.14
N LYS A 105 -8.24 2.48 15.94
CA LYS A 105 -8.09 2.48 17.41
C LYS A 105 -9.19 1.67 18.11
N GLU A 106 -10.23 1.29 17.40
CA GLU A 106 -11.31 0.49 17.95
C GLU A 106 -10.84 -0.95 18.08
N LYS A 107 -10.70 -1.44 19.31
CA LYS A 107 -10.22 -2.81 19.56
C LYS A 107 -11.07 -3.85 18.84
N SER A 108 -12.39 -3.66 18.80
CA SER A 108 -13.31 -4.54 18.08
C SER A 108 -12.98 -4.68 16.59
N PHE A 109 -12.50 -3.60 15.95
CA PHE A 109 -12.10 -3.63 14.55
C PHE A 109 -10.82 -4.45 14.35
N ILE A 110 -9.81 -4.26 15.21
CA ILE A 110 -8.57 -5.04 15.17
C ILE A 110 -8.87 -6.53 15.43
N ASP A 111 -9.71 -6.81 16.43
CA ASP A 111 -10.15 -8.15 16.75
C ASP A 111 -10.90 -8.77 15.54
N GLU A 112 -11.77 -8.03 14.85
CA GLU A 112 -12.48 -8.52 13.66
C GLU A 112 -11.55 -8.83 12.48
N ILE A 113 -10.50 -8.03 12.26
CA ILE A 113 -9.51 -8.27 11.20
C ILE A 113 -8.68 -9.54 11.46
N SER A 114 -8.45 -9.89 12.73
CA SER A 114 -7.57 -10.99 13.14
C SER A 114 -8.32 -12.25 13.57
N CYS A 115 -9.59 -12.12 13.98
CA CYS A 115 -10.46 -13.22 14.34
C CYS A 115 -10.61 -14.12 13.12
N ASP A 116 -10.28 -15.41 13.28
CA ASP A 116 -10.32 -16.44 12.24
C ASP A 116 -9.13 -16.50 11.27
N VAL A 117 -8.07 -15.71 11.48
CA VAL A 117 -6.80 -15.89 10.77
C VAL A 117 -5.81 -16.71 11.61
N LEU A 118 -5.55 -17.94 11.17
CA LEU A 118 -4.57 -18.84 11.78
C LEU A 118 -3.37 -19.02 10.86
N LEU A 119 -2.20 -18.60 11.34
CA LEU A 119 -0.93 -18.74 10.65
C LEU A 119 -0.46 -20.20 10.66
N GLN A 120 0.04 -20.68 9.52
CA GLN A 120 0.55 -22.05 9.40
C GLN A 120 1.91 -22.13 8.67
N GLY A 121 2.73 -23.09 9.08
CA GLY A 121 4.00 -23.38 8.39
C GLY A 121 4.91 -22.16 8.34
N SER A 122 5.30 -21.73 7.13
CA SER A 122 6.18 -20.57 6.93
C SER A 122 5.54 -19.21 7.24
N GLU A 123 4.24 -19.18 7.53
CA GLU A 123 3.54 -17.96 7.96
C GLU A 123 3.71 -17.71 9.47
N MET A 124 4.02 -18.74 10.25
CA MET A 124 4.20 -18.57 11.69
C MET A 124 5.48 -17.77 11.96
N ILE A 125 5.35 -16.70 12.74
CA ILE A 125 6.47 -15.99 13.32
C ILE A 125 6.69 -16.60 14.70
N ASP A 126 7.86 -17.19 14.88
CA ASP A 126 8.14 -18.06 16.02
C ASP A 126 7.09 -19.20 16.08
N ASP A 127 6.81 -19.77 17.26
CA ASP A 127 5.83 -20.86 17.38
C ASP A 127 4.36 -20.36 17.51
N SER A 128 4.08 -19.11 17.12
CA SER A 128 2.75 -18.50 17.23
C SER A 128 1.88 -18.74 16.00
N SER A 129 0.70 -19.32 16.20
CA SER A 129 -0.32 -19.47 15.17
C SER A 129 -1.33 -18.31 15.10
N SER A 130 -1.31 -17.40 16.09
CA SER A 130 -2.19 -16.22 16.07
C SER A 130 -1.57 -15.07 15.30
N LEU A 131 -2.38 -14.40 14.48
CA LEU A 131 -2.03 -13.16 13.81
C LEU A 131 -2.01 -11.98 14.81
N ASP A 132 -0.84 -11.46 15.14
CA ASP A 132 -0.70 -10.17 15.83
C ASP A 132 -0.67 -9.05 14.78
N VAL A 133 -1.78 -8.33 14.63
CA VAL A 133 -1.93 -7.28 13.63
C VAL A 133 -1.91 -5.90 14.28
N LYS A 134 -1.03 -5.02 13.79
CA LYS A 134 -1.11 -3.58 14.08
C LYS A 134 -1.55 -2.86 12.82
N ILE A 135 -2.56 -2.01 12.96
CA ILE A 135 -3.09 -1.21 11.86
C ILE A 135 -2.83 0.26 12.17
N TYR A 136 -2.10 0.95 11.29
CA TYR A 136 -1.75 2.35 11.51
C TYR A 136 -1.47 3.10 10.22
N THR A 137 -1.59 4.43 10.29
CA THR A 137 -1.23 5.31 9.19
C THR A 137 0.25 5.68 9.23
N ALA A 138 0.95 5.70 8.09
CA ALA A 138 2.36 6.09 8.02
C ALA A 138 2.74 6.74 6.68
N THR A 139 3.90 7.40 6.64
CA THR A 139 4.51 7.81 5.36
C THR A 139 5.06 6.58 4.67
N THR A 140 4.65 6.35 3.43
CA THR A 140 5.12 5.25 2.57
C THR A 140 5.75 5.80 1.29
N SER A 141 6.27 4.90 0.45
CA SER A 141 6.66 5.30 -0.90
C SER A 141 6.46 4.20 -1.93
N SER A 142 6.30 4.60 -3.18
CA SER A 142 6.15 3.69 -4.31
C SER A 142 7.24 3.93 -5.35
N GLY A 143 7.58 2.90 -6.10
CA GLY A 143 8.51 2.99 -7.23
C GLY A 143 8.33 1.83 -8.21
N SER A 144 8.96 1.93 -9.36
CA SER A 144 8.70 1.04 -10.50
C SER A 144 9.50 -0.27 -10.43
N SER A 145 10.30 -0.49 -9.38
CA SER A 145 11.20 -1.63 -9.25
C SER A 145 11.10 -2.28 -7.88
N VAL A 146 11.25 -3.60 -7.84
CA VAL A 146 11.44 -4.34 -6.59
C VAL A 146 12.83 -4.03 -6.05
N ILE A 147 12.90 -3.62 -4.77
CA ILE A 147 14.17 -3.33 -4.09
C ILE A 147 14.55 -4.56 -3.25
N ALA A 148 15.64 -5.22 -3.63
CA ALA A 148 16.20 -6.37 -2.94
C ALA A 148 17.69 -6.19 -2.60
N ASP A 149 18.19 -4.95 -2.71
CA ASP A 149 19.58 -4.58 -2.44
C ASP A 149 19.63 -3.59 -1.27
N GLU A 150 20.51 -3.84 -0.30
CA GLU A 150 20.64 -3.03 0.92
C GLU A 150 21.07 -1.59 0.62
N THR A 151 21.97 -1.39 -0.36
CA THR A 151 22.43 -0.05 -0.75
C THR A 151 21.28 0.77 -1.34
N MET A 152 20.47 0.14 -2.18
CA MET A 152 19.27 0.78 -2.75
C MET A 152 18.22 1.07 -1.67
N LEU A 153 18.08 0.19 -0.67
CA LEU A 153 17.21 0.43 0.48
C LEU A 153 17.67 1.65 1.29
N ASP A 154 18.97 1.79 1.54
CA ASP A 154 19.55 2.94 2.22
C ASP A 154 19.26 4.25 1.46
N HIS A 155 19.35 4.24 0.12
CA HIS A 155 18.98 5.38 -0.70
C HIS A 155 17.51 5.76 -0.55
N VAL A 156 16.59 4.79 -0.57
CA VAL A 156 15.15 5.04 -0.42
C VAL A 156 14.77 5.53 0.97
N THR A 157 15.42 4.99 2.01
CA THR A 157 15.15 5.38 3.40
C THR A 157 15.76 6.75 3.74
N ALA A 158 16.89 7.12 3.12
CA ALA A 158 17.51 8.44 3.28
C ALA A 158 16.66 9.59 2.74
N GLN A 159 15.81 9.34 1.73
CA GLN A 159 14.94 10.37 1.15
C GLN A 159 13.90 10.91 2.15
N HIS A 160 13.41 10.07 3.08
CA HIS A 160 12.47 10.52 4.10
C HIS A 160 12.57 9.72 5.39
N ARG A 161 13.06 10.37 6.46
CA ARG A 161 13.34 9.73 7.75
C ARG A 161 12.14 8.98 8.36
N LYS A 162 10.91 9.44 8.14
CA LYS A 162 9.69 8.83 8.70
C LYS A 162 9.04 7.77 7.80
N LYS A 163 9.66 7.40 6.68
CA LYS A 163 9.15 6.34 5.80
C LYS A 163 9.11 5.02 6.56
N THR A 164 7.97 4.31 6.51
CA THR A 164 7.76 3.05 7.25
C THR A 164 7.69 1.83 6.35
N ALA A 165 7.14 1.99 5.14
CA ALA A 165 7.02 0.91 4.17
C ALA A 165 7.17 1.43 2.74
N PHE A 166 7.46 0.51 1.81
CA PHE A 166 7.50 0.82 0.38
C PHE A 166 6.94 -0.33 -0.48
N GLU A 167 6.37 0.02 -1.62
CA GLU A 167 5.77 -0.90 -2.58
C GLU A 167 5.85 -0.31 -4.01
N MET A 168 5.00 -0.73 -4.95
CA MET A 168 5.17 -0.39 -6.37
C MET A 168 3.98 0.33 -7.02
N GLU A 169 2.91 0.66 -6.29
CA GLU A 169 1.62 1.04 -6.88
C GLU A 169 0.96 2.27 -6.26
N SER A 170 1.01 2.43 -4.93
CA SER A 170 0.13 3.33 -4.16
C SER A 170 0.21 4.79 -4.58
N TYR A 171 1.40 5.28 -4.94
CA TYR A 171 1.58 6.64 -5.43
C TYR A 171 0.79 6.94 -6.73
N ALA A 172 0.55 5.93 -7.57
CA ALA A 172 -0.09 6.07 -8.87
C ALA A 172 -1.58 5.67 -8.89
N LEU A 173 -2.14 5.27 -7.74
CA LEU A 173 -3.54 4.90 -7.59
C LEU A 173 -4.46 6.12 -7.71
#